data_AF-A0A933MMP0-F1
#
_entry.id   AF-A0A933MMP0-F1
#
_cell.length_a   1.000
_cell.length_b   1.000
_cell.length_c   1.000
_cell.angle_alpha   90.00
_cell.angle_beta   90.00
_cell.angle_gamma   90.00
#
_symmetry.space_group_name_H-M   'P 1'
#
loop_
_entity.id
_entity.type
_entity.pdbx_description
1 polymer ?
#
loop_
_entity_poly.entity_id
_entity_poly.type
_entity_poly.pdbx_seq_one_letter_code
_entity_poly.pdbx_strand_id
1 'polypeptide(L)'
;MVELIEKFIPLRPPAEDRVSMLLAQIPSRLHYRNYFYHVVDPAAQWSAVERILQMVARGEDGLDRATFLVFPEVSVPFQHKDDLLTIIQKDFRPNTVTIAGFEHISLRQFWQLLAEYDAHNAEAHRAILDGTIRAEGDRPVNWCLVAVKDDHGDVRCFIEAKTHPFFGEEFLDQPRDLYRGQYLYLFRSQLAPLSFVVLICLDYIYRDRHGSNILTIIRRANEIYYRERQPLDLLFVIQCNPKPDHQVFQDTAVGFYGEHLIFTPGVKNAT
;
A
#
# COMPACT_ATOMS: atom_id res chain seq x y z
N MET A 1 -4.26 -11.68 13.83
CA MET A 1 -5.18 -11.02 12.89
C MET A 1 -4.72 -9.58 12.79
N VAL A 2 -4.64 -9.03 11.58
CA VAL A 2 -4.12 -7.68 11.36
C VAL A 2 -5.07 -6.63 11.96
N GLU A 3 -4.54 -5.56 12.52
CA GLU A 3 -5.34 -4.44 13.01
C GLU A 3 -5.48 -3.35 11.92
N LEU A 4 -6.68 -2.82 11.73
CA LEU A 4 -6.93 -1.71 10.81
C LEU A 4 -6.88 -0.38 11.55
N ILE A 5 -5.95 0.49 11.14
CA ILE A 5 -5.81 1.83 11.70
C ILE A 5 -6.43 2.82 10.73
N GLU A 6 -7.45 3.56 11.18
CA GLU A 6 -8.05 4.62 10.38
C GLU A 6 -7.12 5.85 10.32
N LYS A 7 -6.80 6.30 9.10
CA LYS A 7 -6.02 7.51 8.84
C LYS A 7 -6.87 8.54 8.12
N PHE A 8 -7.14 9.64 8.80
CA PHE A 8 -7.89 10.76 8.22
C PHE A 8 -6.94 11.71 7.50
N ILE A 9 -7.17 11.94 6.20
CA ILE A 9 -6.31 12.75 5.34
C ILE A 9 -7.09 13.94 4.74
N PRO A 10 -6.50 15.14 4.63
CA PRO A 10 -7.16 16.29 4.02
C PRO A 10 -7.06 16.23 2.49
N LEU A 11 -7.83 15.33 1.89
CA LEU A 11 -7.81 15.09 0.45
C LEU A 11 -9.11 15.54 -0.20
N ARG A 12 -9.06 16.53 -1.09
CA ARG A 12 -10.20 17.00 -1.88
C ARG A 12 -10.04 16.55 -3.34
N PRO A 13 -10.45 15.32 -3.69
CA PRO A 13 -10.46 14.88 -5.08
C PRO A 13 -11.31 15.83 -5.96
N PRO A 14 -11.05 15.90 -7.27
CA PRO A 14 -11.77 16.78 -8.18
C PRO A 14 -13.30 16.59 -8.09
N ALA A 15 -14.04 17.69 -8.17
CA ALA A 15 -15.49 17.76 -7.92
C ALA A 15 -16.38 16.99 -8.92
N GLU A 16 -15.83 16.42 -10.00
CA GLU A 16 -16.60 15.77 -11.08
C GLU A 16 -16.96 14.30 -10.80
N ASP A 17 -16.98 13.86 -9.53
CA ASP A 17 -17.23 12.45 -9.13
C ASP A 17 -16.31 11.42 -9.80
N ARG A 18 -15.15 11.86 -10.29
CA ARG A 18 -14.20 11.02 -11.02
C ARG A 18 -12.87 11.00 -10.30
N VAL A 19 -12.62 9.91 -9.58
CA VAL A 19 -11.28 9.53 -9.16
C VAL A 19 -10.54 8.96 -10.37
N SER A 20 -9.49 9.63 -10.79
CA SER A 20 -8.60 9.21 -11.87
C SER A 20 -7.34 8.57 -11.30
N MET A 21 -6.77 7.60 -12.02
CA MET A 21 -5.57 6.89 -11.56
C MET A 21 -4.64 6.55 -12.72
N LEU A 22 -3.33 6.62 -12.46
CA LEU A 22 -2.29 6.03 -13.29
C LEU A 22 -1.72 4.81 -12.58
N LEU A 23 -1.90 3.63 -13.19
CA LEU A 23 -1.30 2.38 -12.74
C LEU A 23 0.01 2.15 -13.51
N ALA A 24 1.14 2.45 -12.88
CA ALA A 24 2.46 2.41 -13.48
C ALA A 24 3.00 0.97 -13.51
N GLN A 25 2.47 0.11 -14.38
CA GLN A 25 2.85 -1.30 -14.50
C GLN A 25 4.26 -1.49 -15.09
N ILE A 26 5.29 -1.11 -14.34
CA ILE A 26 6.69 -1.29 -14.70
C ILE A 26 7.21 -2.66 -14.22
N PRO A 27 7.98 -3.38 -15.04
CA PRO A 27 8.57 -4.64 -14.61
C PRO A 27 9.72 -4.38 -13.62
N SER A 28 9.83 -5.24 -12.60
CA SER A 28 10.98 -5.26 -11.70
C SER A 28 11.80 -6.53 -11.95
N ARG A 29 13.12 -6.38 -12.10
CA ARG A 29 14.05 -7.51 -12.06
C ARG A 29 14.71 -7.56 -10.70
N LEU A 30 14.49 -8.65 -9.98
CA LEU A 30 14.95 -8.82 -8.62
C LEU A 30 16.06 -9.86 -8.55
N HIS A 31 17.04 -9.63 -7.69
CA HIS A 31 17.96 -10.66 -7.23
C HIS A 31 17.83 -10.86 -5.73
N TYR A 32 17.93 -12.11 -5.30
CA TYR A 32 17.93 -12.47 -3.90
C TYR A 32 19.36 -12.52 -3.38
N ARG A 33 19.70 -11.69 -2.38
CA ARG A 33 21.02 -11.65 -1.75
C ARG A 33 20.89 -11.31 -0.27
N ASN A 34 21.62 -12.02 0.58
CA ASN A 34 21.65 -11.79 2.03
C ASN A 34 20.25 -11.73 2.68
N TYR A 35 19.28 -12.52 2.19
CA TYR A 35 17.88 -12.51 2.65
C TYR A 35 17.00 -11.38 2.12
N PHE A 36 17.52 -10.50 1.27
CA PHE A 36 16.77 -9.38 0.71
C PHE A 36 16.53 -9.58 -0.79
N TYR A 37 15.36 -9.17 -1.27
CA TYR A 37 15.12 -8.95 -2.68
C TYR A 37 15.49 -7.52 -3.03
N HIS A 38 16.49 -7.39 -3.91
CA HIS A 38 16.99 -6.12 -4.40
C HIS A 38 16.74 -5.99 -5.89
N VAL A 39 16.53 -4.76 -6.33
CA VAL A 39 16.47 -4.45 -7.76
C VAL A 39 17.85 -4.72 -8.38
N VAL A 40 17.89 -5.44 -9.50
CA VAL A 40 19.14 -5.84 -10.18
C VAL A 40 19.93 -4.65 -10.70
N ASP A 41 19.24 -3.67 -11.29
CA ASP A 41 19.83 -2.42 -11.77
C ASP A 41 19.03 -1.24 -11.19
N PRO A 42 19.38 -0.79 -9.96
CA PRO A 42 18.66 0.29 -9.29
C PRO A 42 18.62 1.58 -10.11
N ALA A 43 19.69 1.90 -10.85
CA ALA A 43 19.77 3.12 -11.63
C ALA A 43 18.82 3.07 -12.85
N ALA A 44 18.80 1.96 -13.59
CA ALA A 44 17.88 1.80 -14.71
C ALA A 44 16.41 1.75 -14.24
N GLN A 45 16.14 1.05 -13.13
CA GLN A 45 14.80 1.01 -12.53
C GLN A 45 14.34 2.39 -12.09
N TRP A 46 15.20 3.11 -11.37
CA TRP A 46 14.91 4.49 -10.96
C TRP A 46 14.65 5.39 -12.16
N SER A 47 15.44 5.29 -13.22
CA SER A 47 15.21 6.06 -14.44
C SER A 47 13.83 5.81 -15.06
N ALA A 48 13.25 4.60 -14.92
CA ALA A 48 11.88 4.33 -15.35
C ALA A 48 10.85 4.98 -14.42
N VAL A 49 11.03 4.84 -13.10
CA VAL A 49 10.18 5.48 -12.08
C VAL A 49 10.19 7.00 -12.22
N GLU A 50 11.36 7.60 -12.28
CA GLU A 50 11.57 9.04 -12.42
C GLU A 50 10.89 9.57 -13.69
N ARG A 51 11.02 8.87 -14.82
CA ARG A 51 10.33 9.28 -16.06
C ARG A 51 8.82 9.36 -15.87
N ILE A 52 8.22 8.37 -15.20
CA ILE A 52 6.78 8.37 -14.91
C ILE A 52 6.40 9.52 -13.97
N LEU A 53 7.19 9.75 -12.92
CA LEU A 53 7.00 10.90 -12.02
C LEU A 53 7.04 12.22 -12.80
N GLN A 54 8.01 12.37 -13.72
CA GLN A 54 8.17 13.57 -14.54
C GLN A 54 7.02 13.75 -15.54
N MET A 55 6.49 12.68 -16.13
CA MET A 55 5.31 12.73 -17.00
C MET A 55 4.09 13.26 -16.24
N VAL A 56 3.86 12.76 -15.02
CA VAL A 56 2.77 13.23 -14.13
C VAL A 56 2.98 14.68 -13.74
N ALA A 57 4.19 15.05 -13.30
CA ALA A 57 4.54 16.41 -12.92
C ALA A 57 4.33 17.44 -14.05
N ARG A 58 4.66 17.05 -15.29
CA ARG A 58 4.48 17.90 -16.49
C ARG A 58 3.04 17.93 -17.01
N GLY A 59 2.19 17.03 -16.54
CA GLY A 59 0.84 16.86 -17.06
C GLY A 59 0.79 16.36 -18.50
N GLU A 60 1.78 15.55 -18.91
CA GLU A 60 1.76 14.90 -20.22
C GLU A 60 0.45 14.12 -20.38
N ASP A 61 -0.26 14.33 -21.49
CA ASP A 61 -1.58 13.73 -21.77
C ASP A 61 -2.63 13.87 -20.65
N GLY A 62 -2.52 14.91 -19.80
CA GLY A 62 -3.44 15.18 -18.70
C GLY A 62 -3.22 14.31 -17.46
N LEU A 63 -2.05 13.66 -17.33
CA LEU A 63 -1.70 12.84 -16.17
C LEU A 63 -1.59 13.62 -14.85
N ASP A 64 -1.41 14.94 -14.92
CA ASP A 64 -1.47 15.87 -13.78
C ASP A 64 -2.86 15.93 -13.11
N ARG A 65 -3.88 15.35 -13.74
CA ARG A 65 -5.23 15.21 -13.18
C ARG A 65 -5.42 13.89 -12.43
N ALA A 66 -4.45 12.98 -12.45
CA ALA A 66 -4.53 11.70 -11.74
C ALA A 66 -4.61 11.95 -10.22
N THR A 67 -5.68 11.46 -9.58
CA THR A 67 -5.77 11.48 -8.12
C THR A 67 -4.80 10.46 -7.51
N PHE A 68 -4.67 9.29 -8.14
CA PHE A 68 -3.76 8.23 -7.69
C PHE A 68 -2.66 7.95 -8.71
N LEU A 69 -1.41 7.88 -8.25
CA LEU A 69 -0.29 7.27 -8.97
C LEU A 69 0.12 6.01 -8.20
N VAL A 70 0.12 4.86 -8.86
CA VAL A 70 0.39 3.57 -8.20
C VAL A 70 1.53 2.86 -8.88
N PHE A 71 2.62 2.66 -8.15
CA PHE A 71 3.74 1.81 -8.54
C PHE A 71 3.61 0.40 -7.93
N PRO A 72 4.11 -0.65 -8.61
CA PRO A 72 4.06 -2.02 -8.12
C PRO A 72 4.89 -2.24 -6.85
N GLU A 73 4.71 -3.40 -6.22
CA GLU A 73 5.57 -3.91 -5.15
C GLU A 73 7.03 -4.01 -5.64
N VAL A 74 8.01 -3.74 -4.77
CA VAL A 74 9.46 -3.85 -5.08
C VAL A 74 9.89 -3.13 -6.38
N SER A 75 9.24 -2.02 -6.73
CA SER A 75 9.49 -1.32 -8.01
C SER A 75 10.34 -0.07 -7.88
N VAL A 76 10.42 0.51 -6.69
CA VAL A 76 11.23 1.69 -6.39
C VAL A 76 12.45 1.29 -5.55
N PRO A 77 13.68 1.58 -5.99
CA PRO A 77 14.87 1.38 -5.16
C PRO A 77 14.86 2.29 -3.93
N PHE A 78 15.24 1.75 -2.77
CA PHE A 78 15.16 2.45 -1.49
C PHE A 78 16.01 3.71 -1.45
N GLN A 79 17.19 3.67 -2.08
CA GLN A 79 18.10 4.81 -2.15
C GLN A 79 17.50 6.07 -2.80
N HIS A 80 16.40 5.93 -3.56
CA HIS A 80 15.72 7.03 -4.23
C HIS A 80 14.40 7.45 -3.55
N LYS A 81 14.14 7.00 -2.31
CA LYS A 81 12.99 7.44 -1.50
C LYS A 81 12.88 8.97 -1.46
N ASP A 82 13.98 9.65 -1.15
CA ASP A 82 13.99 11.10 -0.98
C ASP A 82 13.86 11.84 -2.30
N ASP A 83 14.44 11.30 -3.39
CA ASP A 83 14.26 11.86 -4.74
C ASP A 83 12.79 11.79 -5.16
N LEU A 84 12.13 10.64 -4.94
CA LEU A 84 10.70 10.46 -5.21
C LEU A 84 9.86 11.46 -4.44
N LEU A 85 10.09 11.61 -3.13
CA LEU A 85 9.34 12.55 -2.30
C LEU A 85 9.62 14.01 -2.66
N THR A 86 10.84 14.33 -3.07
CA THR A 86 11.21 15.67 -3.56
C THR A 86 10.41 16.02 -4.82
N ILE A 87 10.29 15.10 -5.77
CA ILE A 87 9.50 15.33 -7.00
C ILE A 87 8.02 15.50 -6.65
N ILE A 88 7.45 14.65 -5.79
CA ILE A 88 6.05 14.79 -5.37
C ILE A 88 5.81 16.14 -4.68
N GLN A 89 6.64 16.48 -3.69
CA GLN A 89 6.49 17.73 -2.94
C GLN A 89 6.63 18.97 -3.82
N LYS A 90 7.57 18.95 -4.77
CA LYS A 90 7.86 20.13 -5.60
C LYS A 90 6.92 20.26 -6.79
N ASP A 91 6.67 19.16 -7.51
CA ASP A 91 6.18 19.23 -8.88
C ASP A 91 4.76 18.66 -9.05
N PHE A 92 4.26 17.83 -8.12
CA PHE A 92 2.88 17.30 -8.22
C PHE A 92 1.83 18.35 -7.81
N ARG A 93 0.61 18.19 -8.29
CA ARG A 93 -0.51 19.01 -7.81
C ARG A 93 -0.96 18.58 -6.40
N PRO A 94 -1.52 19.51 -5.60
CA PRO A 94 -2.30 19.17 -4.41
C PRO A 94 -3.39 18.15 -4.72
N ASN A 95 -3.89 17.49 -3.68
CA ASN A 95 -4.93 16.47 -3.76
C ASN A 95 -4.55 15.23 -4.58
N THR A 96 -3.30 14.77 -4.43
CA THR A 96 -2.79 13.57 -5.08
C THR A 96 -2.29 12.55 -4.06
N VAL A 97 -2.38 11.27 -4.42
CA VAL A 97 -1.90 10.14 -3.62
C VAL A 97 -0.95 9.33 -4.49
N THR A 98 0.28 9.16 -4.03
CA THR A 98 1.26 8.25 -4.66
C THR A 98 1.45 7.03 -3.77
N ILE A 99 1.20 5.84 -4.32
CA ILE A 99 1.43 4.56 -3.67
C ILE A 99 2.67 3.94 -4.32
N ALA A 100 3.72 3.70 -3.55
CA ALA A 100 4.98 3.19 -4.06
C ALA A 100 5.45 1.96 -3.27
N GLY A 101 5.58 0.82 -3.96
CA GLY A 101 6.23 -0.36 -3.41
C GLY A 101 7.74 -0.27 -3.55
N PHE A 102 8.45 -0.36 -2.43
CA PHE A 102 9.90 -0.22 -2.38
C PHE A 102 10.61 -1.56 -2.31
N GLU A 103 11.88 -1.58 -2.68
CA GLU A 103 12.74 -2.74 -2.44
C GLU A 103 12.87 -3.07 -0.94
N HIS A 104 13.28 -4.30 -0.63
CA HIS A 104 13.36 -4.74 0.75
C HIS A 104 14.41 -3.95 1.54
N ILE A 105 14.06 -3.59 2.77
CA ILE A 105 14.97 -2.96 3.74
C ILE A 105 15.04 -3.78 5.02
N SER A 106 16.01 -3.49 5.88
CA SER A 106 16.09 -4.11 7.20
C SER A 106 15.00 -3.59 8.15
N LEU A 107 14.60 -4.38 9.14
CA LEU A 107 13.66 -3.97 10.19
C LEU A 107 14.18 -2.75 10.95
N ARG A 108 15.50 -2.64 11.14
CA ARG A 108 16.12 -1.43 11.68
C ARG A 108 15.87 -0.21 10.80
N GLN A 109 16.08 -0.32 9.49
CA GLN A 109 15.81 0.78 8.56
C GLN A 109 14.32 1.13 8.54
N PHE A 110 13.43 0.13 8.52
CA PHE A 110 11.99 0.35 8.59
C PHE A 110 11.57 1.10 9.86
N TRP A 111 12.13 0.72 11.01
CA TRP A 111 11.93 1.44 12.27
C TRP A 111 12.42 2.89 12.21
N GLN A 112 13.59 3.13 11.61
CA GLN A 112 14.10 4.49 11.39
C GLN A 112 13.18 5.32 10.49
N LEU A 113 12.61 4.72 9.44
CA LEU A 113 11.65 5.40 8.57
C LEU A 113 10.36 5.75 9.32
N LEU A 114 9.83 4.84 10.14
CA LEU A 114 8.66 5.15 10.96
C LEU A 114 8.93 6.28 11.94
N ALA A 115 10.14 6.37 12.48
CA ALA A 115 10.57 7.48 13.33
C ALA A 115 10.74 8.80 12.56
N GLU A 116 11.27 8.75 11.33
CA GLU A 116 11.39 9.90 10.43
C GLU A 116 10.03 10.53 10.12
N TYR A 117 8.99 9.70 9.93
CA TYR A 117 7.62 10.12 9.63
C TYR A 117 6.64 9.88 10.80
N ASP A 118 7.11 9.98 12.04
CA ASP A 118 6.36 9.58 13.25
C ASP A 118 4.99 10.27 13.37
N ALA A 119 4.88 11.53 12.93
CA ALA A 119 3.64 12.32 12.98
C ALA A 119 2.42 11.61 12.38
N HIS A 120 2.63 10.69 11.43
CA HIS A 120 1.57 9.93 10.77
C HIS A 120 1.69 8.42 10.97
N ASN A 121 2.76 7.95 11.63
CA ASN A 121 3.11 6.53 11.76
C ASN A 121 3.37 6.10 13.22
N ALA A 122 3.06 6.94 14.21
CA ALA A 122 3.35 6.69 15.62
C ALA A 122 2.79 5.35 16.15
N GLU A 123 1.64 4.91 15.67
CA GLU A 123 1.04 3.61 16.04
C GLU A 123 1.90 2.45 15.56
N ALA A 124 2.29 2.46 14.28
CA ALA A 124 3.19 1.45 13.71
C ALA A 124 4.58 1.52 14.35
N HIS A 125 5.08 2.73 14.64
CA HIS A 125 6.37 2.94 15.28
C HIS A 125 6.41 2.33 16.70
N ARG A 126 5.38 2.58 17.52
CA ARG A 126 5.27 2.03 18.89
C ARG A 126 5.13 0.52 18.89
N ALA A 127 4.34 -0.03 17.98
CA ALA A 127 4.13 -1.48 17.93
C ALA A 127 5.43 -2.29 17.71
N ILE A 128 6.38 -1.72 16.96
CA ILE A 128 7.69 -2.34 16.76
C ILE A 128 8.56 -2.26 18.02
N LEU A 129 8.48 -1.16 18.78
CA LEU A 129 9.19 -0.97 20.04
C LEU A 129 8.70 -1.92 21.13
N ASP A 130 7.37 -2.11 21.21
CA ASP A 130 6.72 -2.95 22.21
C ASP A 130 6.86 -4.45 21.87
N GLY A 131 7.08 -4.80 20.60
CA GLY A 131 6.90 -6.15 20.10
C GLY A 131 8.14 -6.94 19.69
N THR A 132 9.17 -6.36 19.04
CA THR A 132 9.95 -7.22 18.11
C THR A 132 11.45 -6.93 17.95
N ILE A 133 11.92 -5.67 17.96
CA ILE A 133 13.34 -5.40 17.62
C ILE A 133 14.33 -6.00 18.63
N ARG A 134 13.97 -6.02 19.91
CA ARG A 134 14.89 -6.47 20.97
C ARG A 134 15.02 -7.99 21.09
N ALA A 135 14.07 -8.77 20.56
CA ALA A 135 14.01 -10.21 20.80
C ALA A 135 14.46 -11.07 19.59
N GLU A 136 14.31 -10.59 18.35
CA GLU A 136 14.32 -11.48 17.18
C GLU A 136 15.36 -11.17 16.08
N GLY A 137 16.22 -10.17 16.28
CA GLY A 137 17.25 -9.78 15.31
C GLY A 137 16.69 -9.01 14.11
N ASP A 138 17.60 -8.54 13.25
CA ASP A 138 17.24 -7.74 12.07
C ASP A 138 16.71 -8.65 10.94
N ARG A 139 15.52 -8.32 10.42
CA ARG A 139 14.81 -9.09 9.39
C ARG A 139 14.55 -8.23 8.16
N PRO A 140 14.47 -8.82 6.96
CA PRO A 140 14.01 -8.10 5.78
C PRO A 140 12.56 -7.66 5.95
N VAL A 141 12.20 -6.51 5.40
CA VAL A 141 10.86 -5.93 5.40
C VAL A 141 10.49 -5.63 3.96
N ASN A 142 9.37 -6.20 3.51
CA ASN A 142 8.69 -5.80 2.29
C ASN A 142 7.66 -4.72 2.67
N TRP A 143 7.68 -3.58 2.00
CA TRP A 143 6.97 -2.40 2.46
C TRP A 143 6.57 -1.47 1.30
N CYS A 144 5.64 -0.57 1.60
CA CYS A 144 5.25 0.48 0.70
C CYS A 144 5.16 1.83 1.42
N LEU A 145 5.19 2.89 0.62
CA LEU A 145 4.94 4.26 1.03
C LEU A 145 3.68 4.76 0.35
N VAL A 146 2.77 5.33 1.14
CA VAL A 146 1.63 6.11 0.66
C VAL A 146 1.93 7.57 0.95
N ALA A 147 2.27 8.34 -0.09
CA ALA A 147 2.52 9.77 -0.01
C ALA A 147 1.26 10.52 -0.45
N VAL A 148 0.64 11.25 0.48
CA VAL A 148 -0.54 12.07 0.21
C VAL A 148 -0.10 13.52 0.15
N LYS A 149 -0.20 14.15 -1.03
CA LYS A 149 -0.08 15.60 -1.17
C LYS A 149 -1.46 16.20 -0.95
N ASP A 150 -1.66 16.80 0.21
CA ASP A 150 -2.98 17.21 0.69
C ASP A 150 -3.53 18.47 -0.03
N ASP A 151 -4.73 18.93 0.36
CA ASP A 151 -5.40 20.11 -0.21
C ASP A 151 -4.62 21.42 0.01
N HIS A 152 -3.65 21.43 0.94
CA HIS A 152 -2.75 22.56 1.20
C HIS A 152 -1.42 22.43 0.45
N GLY A 153 -1.15 21.27 -0.16
CA GLY A 153 0.09 20.98 -0.88
C GLY A 153 1.20 20.38 -0.01
N ASP A 154 0.92 20.07 1.25
CA ASP A 154 1.86 19.39 2.14
C ASP A 154 1.87 17.88 1.87
N VAL A 155 3.05 17.27 1.83
CA VAL A 155 3.19 15.81 1.65
C VAL A 155 3.20 15.10 3.00
N ARG A 156 2.23 14.19 3.18
CA ARG A 156 2.10 13.30 4.33
C ARG A 156 2.48 11.89 3.94
N CYS A 157 3.39 11.27 4.69
CA CYS A 157 3.92 9.95 4.39
C CYS A 157 3.38 8.90 5.36
N PHE A 158 2.83 7.82 4.83
CA PHE A 158 2.36 6.66 5.58
C PHE A 158 3.10 5.42 5.11
N ILE A 159 3.67 4.69 6.05
CA ILE A 159 4.57 3.56 5.77
C ILE A 159 3.91 2.28 6.27
N GLU A 160 3.79 1.29 5.39
CA GLU A 160 3.15 0.02 5.68
C GLU A 160 4.08 -1.14 5.32
N ALA A 161 4.18 -2.14 6.20
CA ALA A 161 4.89 -3.38 5.92
C ALA A 161 3.90 -4.48 5.52
N LYS A 162 4.31 -5.33 4.58
CA LYS A 162 3.57 -6.53 4.17
C LYS A 162 3.26 -7.37 5.40
N THR A 163 1.99 -7.68 5.59
CA THR A 163 1.52 -8.39 6.78
C THR A 163 1.80 -9.89 6.68
N HIS A 164 1.70 -10.44 5.47
CA HIS A 164 1.87 -11.85 5.20
C HIS A 164 2.82 -12.08 4.02
N PRO A 165 4.12 -12.23 4.28
CA PRO A 165 5.09 -12.59 3.25
C PRO A 165 4.79 -13.96 2.62
N PHE A 166 5.25 -14.16 1.39
CA PHE A 166 5.04 -15.43 0.68
C PHE A 166 5.91 -16.54 1.27
N PHE A 167 5.34 -17.73 1.42
CA PHE A 167 6.11 -18.91 1.83
C PHE A 167 7.25 -19.29 0.86
N GLY A 168 7.23 -18.85 -0.40
CA GLY A 168 8.39 -18.98 -1.30
C GLY A 168 9.42 -17.84 -1.21
N GLU A 169 9.09 -16.77 -0.49
CA GLU A 169 10.04 -15.74 -0.01
C GLU A 169 10.64 -16.16 1.37
N GLU A 170 9.95 -17.01 2.13
CA GLU A 170 10.40 -17.63 3.38
C GLU A 170 11.11 -18.97 3.09
N PHE A 171 12.42 -19.04 3.24
CA PHE A 171 13.14 -20.30 3.03
C PHE A 171 12.92 -21.24 4.22
N LEU A 172 12.23 -22.35 4.00
CA LEU A 172 11.90 -23.41 4.97
C LEU A 172 13.04 -23.84 5.91
N ASP A 173 14.29 -23.71 5.45
CA ASP A 173 15.47 -24.18 6.15
C ASP A 173 16.28 -23.08 6.86
N GLN A 174 15.85 -21.79 6.82
CA GLN A 174 16.64 -20.69 7.38
C GLN A 174 15.80 -19.70 8.22
N PRO A 175 16.21 -19.40 9.46
CA PRO A 175 15.36 -18.77 10.49
C PRO A 175 15.20 -17.24 10.34
N ARG A 176 15.18 -16.69 9.12
CA ARG A 176 14.94 -15.25 8.89
C ARG A 176 13.80 -15.03 7.91
N ASP A 177 12.61 -15.34 8.39
CA ASP A 177 11.36 -14.93 7.77
C ASP A 177 11.34 -13.40 7.60
N LEU A 178 10.64 -12.94 6.57
CA LEU A 178 10.31 -11.53 6.40
C LEU A 178 9.58 -11.03 7.65
N TYR A 179 9.84 -9.79 8.05
CA TYR A 179 9.07 -9.12 9.08
C TYR A 179 7.59 -9.07 8.66
N ARG A 180 6.72 -9.47 9.57
CA ARG A 180 5.27 -9.46 9.37
C ARG A 180 4.69 -8.18 9.92
N GLY A 181 4.17 -7.33 9.04
CA GLY A 181 3.38 -6.16 9.41
C GLY A 181 2.21 -6.55 10.32
N GLN A 182 1.96 -5.73 11.33
CA GLN A 182 0.90 -5.98 12.32
C GLN A 182 -0.39 -5.18 12.03
N TYR A 183 -0.31 -4.22 11.10
CA TYR A 183 -1.38 -3.28 10.81
C TYR A 183 -1.55 -3.05 9.31
N LEU A 184 -2.74 -2.61 8.94
CA LEU A 184 -3.05 -2.01 7.65
C LEU A 184 -3.68 -0.65 7.86
N TYR A 185 -3.43 0.30 6.96
CA TYR A 185 -4.09 1.59 7.00
C TYR A 185 -5.39 1.59 6.20
N LEU A 186 -6.46 2.10 6.83
CA LEU A 186 -7.70 2.48 6.16
C LEU A 186 -7.73 4.01 6.06
N PHE A 187 -7.48 4.53 4.86
CA PHE A 187 -7.45 5.95 4.61
C PHE A 187 -8.87 6.49 4.40
N ARG A 188 -9.19 7.61 5.02
CA ARG A 188 -10.46 8.33 4.84
C ARG A 188 -10.17 9.79 4.60
N SER A 189 -10.73 10.33 3.52
CA SER A 189 -10.70 11.77 3.30
C SER A 189 -11.57 12.50 4.33
N GLN A 190 -11.06 13.63 4.83
CA GLN A 190 -11.80 14.58 5.67
C GLN A 190 -12.65 15.55 4.86
N LEU A 191 -12.36 15.70 3.56
CA LEU A 191 -12.91 16.75 2.71
C LEU A 191 -13.84 16.22 1.61
N ALA A 192 -13.88 14.90 1.42
CA ALA A 192 -14.73 14.22 0.46
C ALA A 192 -15.08 12.80 0.95
N PRO A 193 -16.17 12.19 0.47
CA PRO A 193 -16.52 10.81 0.78
C PRO A 193 -15.65 9.84 -0.06
N LEU A 194 -14.34 9.83 0.23
CA LEU A 194 -13.36 8.95 -0.41
C LEU A 194 -12.61 8.19 0.68
N SER A 195 -12.51 6.88 0.52
CA SER A 195 -11.75 6.00 1.40
C SER A 195 -11.07 4.90 0.62
N PHE A 196 -9.89 4.50 1.07
CA PHE A 196 -9.14 3.45 0.40
C PHE A 196 -8.23 2.68 1.35
N VAL A 197 -7.87 1.47 0.93
CA VAL A 197 -6.87 0.62 1.58
C VAL A 197 -5.80 0.26 0.56
N VAL A 198 -4.56 0.13 1.01
CA VAL A 198 -3.45 -0.39 0.21
C VAL A 198 -3.04 -1.74 0.81
N LEU A 199 -2.72 -2.70 -0.04
CA LEU A 199 -2.27 -4.04 0.33
C LEU A 199 -1.08 -4.44 -0.54
N ILE A 200 -0.20 -5.26 0.02
CA ILE A 200 0.98 -5.77 -0.68
C ILE A 200 0.78 -7.25 -1.04
N CYS A 201 0.54 -7.51 -2.32
CA CYS A 201 0.43 -8.83 -2.93
C CYS A 201 -0.43 -9.82 -2.13
N LEU A 202 0.21 -10.73 -1.38
CA LEU A 202 -0.47 -11.79 -0.62
C LEU A 202 -1.30 -11.29 0.55
N ASP A 203 -1.08 -10.06 1.02
CA ASP A 203 -1.95 -9.45 2.02
C ASP A 203 -3.43 -9.52 1.61
N TYR A 204 -3.70 -9.48 0.31
CA TYR A 204 -5.06 -9.58 -0.23
C TYR A 204 -5.69 -10.96 -0.07
N ILE A 205 -4.94 -12.03 -0.34
CA ILE A 205 -5.46 -13.40 -0.35
C ILE A 205 -5.18 -14.17 0.94
N TYR A 206 -4.43 -13.58 1.88
CA TYR A 206 -4.05 -14.23 3.12
C TYR A 206 -5.27 -14.64 3.94
N ARG A 207 -5.28 -15.92 4.33
CA ARG A 207 -6.26 -16.52 5.23
C ARG A 207 -5.63 -17.65 6.03
N ASP A 208 -6.05 -17.79 7.28
CA ASP A 208 -5.76 -18.94 8.13
C ASP A 208 -7.07 -19.54 8.68
N ARG A 209 -6.95 -20.47 9.62
CA ARG A 209 -8.11 -21.10 10.27
C ARG A 209 -8.95 -20.14 11.14
N HIS A 210 -8.40 -18.98 11.49
CA HIS A 210 -8.98 -18.02 12.44
C HIS A 210 -9.49 -16.74 11.76
N GLY A 211 -9.04 -16.45 10.54
CA GLY A 211 -9.56 -15.33 9.76
C GLY A 211 -8.77 -15.05 8.48
N SER A 212 -9.10 -13.93 7.84
CA SER A 212 -8.39 -13.41 6.67
C SER A 212 -8.26 -11.90 6.77
N ASN A 213 -7.25 -11.34 6.10
CA ASN A 213 -7.09 -9.89 6.02
C ASN A 213 -8.30 -9.25 5.34
N ILE A 214 -8.76 -9.87 4.24
CA ILE A 214 -9.88 -9.34 3.48
C ILE A 214 -11.19 -9.32 4.28
N LEU A 215 -11.48 -10.36 5.08
CA LEU A 215 -12.64 -10.35 5.98
C LEU A 215 -12.54 -9.26 7.05
N THR A 216 -11.33 -8.99 7.54
CA THR A 216 -11.08 -7.92 8.51
C THR A 216 -11.40 -6.56 7.90
N ILE A 217 -11.00 -6.33 6.65
CA ILE A 217 -11.31 -5.11 5.88
C ILE A 217 -12.81 -4.99 5.63
N ILE A 218 -13.48 -6.06 5.15
CA ILE A 218 -14.94 -6.06 4.91
C ILE A 218 -15.69 -5.72 6.20
N ARG A 219 -15.35 -6.36 7.32
CA ARG A 219 -16.01 -6.11 8.61
C ARG A 219 -15.87 -4.65 9.02
N ARG A 220 -14.66 -4.10 8.93
CA ARG A 220 -14.44 -2.70 9.29
C ARG A 220 -15.16 -1.73 8.35
N ALA A 221 -15.13 -1.99 7.04
CA ALA A 221 -15.85 -1.20 6.05
C ALA A 221 -17.37 -1.22 6.31
N ASN A 222 -17.94 -2.38 6.66
CA ASN A 222 -19.35 -2.51 7.02
C ASN A 222 -19.69 -1.74 8.31
N GLU A 223 -18.86 -1.81 9.35
CA GLU A 223 -19.04 -1.02 10.57
C GLU A 223 -19.09 0.48 10.27
N ILE A 224 -18.16 0.98 9.45
CA ILE A 224 -18.12 2.38 9.01
C ILE A 224 -19.37 2.71 8.17
N TYR A 225 -19.75 1.85 7.23
CA TYR A 225 -20.93 2.07 6.39
C TYR A 225 -22.23 2.13 7.21
N TYR A 226 -22.44 1.21 8.15
CA TYR A 226 -23.66 1.24 8.97
C TYR A 226 -23.72 2.42 9.92
N ARG A 227 -22.56 2.91 10.40
CA ARG A 227 -22.47 4.07 11.29
C ARG A 227 -22.60 5.39 10.55
N GLU A 228 -21.95 5.53 9.40
CA GLU A 228 -21.68 6.83 8.75
C GLU A 228 -22.13 6.89 7.29
N ARG A 229 -22.59 5.77 6.72
CA ARG A 229 -22.97 5.61 5.29
C ARG A 229 -21.83 5.89 4.31
N GLN A 230 -20.58 5.88 4.77
CA GLN A 230 -19.40 5.93 3.92
C GLN A 230 -18.98 4.51 3.52
N PRO A 231 -18.97 4.17 2.21
CA PRO A 231 -18.45 2.87 1.73
C PRO A 231 -16.91 2.87 1.73
N LEU A 232 -16.30 1.69 1.56
CA LEU A 232 -14.90 1.58 1.12
C LEU A 232 -14.86 1.75 -0.40
N ASP A 233 -14.22 2.81 -0.90
CA ASP A 233 -14.28 3.16 -2.33
C ASP A 233 -13.25 2.43 -3.17
N LEU A 234 -12.03 2.26 -2.65
CA LEU A 234 -10.92 1.66 -3.38
C LEU A 234 -10.12 0.69 -2.51
N LEU A 235 -9.67 -0.40 -3.12
CA LEU A 235 -8.74 -1.35 -2.53
C LEU A 235 -7.60 -1.58 -3.52
N PHE A 236 -6.42 -1.08 -3.21
CA PHE A 236 -5.22 -1.25 -4.05
C PHE A 236 -4.45 -2.48 -3.61
N VAL A 237 -4.09 -3.34 -4.55
CA VAL A 237 -3.17 -4.46 -4.32
C VAL A 237 -1.96 -4.27 -5.22
N ILE A 238 -0.86 -3.78 -4.66
CA ILE A 238 0.40 -3.67 -5.40
C ILE A 238 1.08 -5.03 -5.43
N GLN A 239 1.59 -5.46 -6.58
CA GLN A 239 2.09 -6.83 -6.76
C GLN A 239 3.42 -6.88 -7.52
N CYS A 240 4.29 -7.79 -7.10
CA CYS A 240 5.45 -8.26 -7.85
C CYS A 240 5.57 -9.77 -7.69
N ASN A 241 4.64 -10.49 -8.29
CA ASN A 241 4.55 -11.95 -8.20
C ASN A 241 4.70 -12.59 -9.59
N PRO A 242 5.22 -13.84 -9.65
CA PRO A 242 5.40 -14.55 -10.92
C PRO A 242 4.07 -15.01 -11.56
N LYS A 243 2.95 -14.96 -10.83
CA LYS A 243 1.62 -15.38 -11.29
C LYS A 243 0.55 -14.36 -10.82
N PRO A 244 0.54 -13.13 -11.34
CA PRO A 244 -0.40 -12.08 -10.94
C PRO A 244 -1.87 -12.47 -11.17
N ASP A 245 -2.14 -13.25 -12.21
CA ASP A 245 -3.50 -13.68 -12.58
C ASP A 245 -3.90 -15.03 -11.98
N HIS A 246 -3.23 -15.49 -10.92
CA HIS A 246 -3.56 -16.78 -10.31
C HIS A 246 -5.01 -16.78 -9.80
N GLN A 247 -5.75 -17.87 -10.08
CA GLN A 247 -7.19 -17.99 -9.79
C GLN A 247 -7.58 -17.59 -8.36
N VAL A 248 -6.74 -17.88 -7.36
CA VAL A 248 -6.99 -17.51 -5.95
C VAL A 248 -7.15 -15.99 -5.73
N PHE A 249 -6.46 -15.14 -6.50
CA PHE A 249 -6.68 -13.69 -6.46
C PHE A 249 -8.05 -13.32 -7.03
N GLN A 250 -8.45 -13.95 -8.14
CA GLN A 250 -9.77 -13.76 -8.75
C GLN A 250 -10.88 -14.26 -7.83
N ASP A 251 -10.73 -15.45 -7.24
CA ASP A 251 -11.68 -16.04 -6.30
C ASP A 251 -11.84 -15.18 -5.05
N THR A 252 -10.76 -14.55 -4.59
CA THR A 252 -10.83 -13.60 -3.48
C THR A 252 -11.59 -12.33 -3.89
N ALA A 253 -11.46 -11.85 -5.14
CA ALA A 253 -12.28 -10.75 -5.63
C ALA A 253 -13.76 -11.15 -5.75
N VAL A 254 -14.04 -12.30 -6.37
CA VAL A 254 -15.40 -12.84 -6.49
C VAL A 254 -15.99 -13.12 -5.11
N GLY A 255 -15.20 -13.60 -4.14
CA GLY A 255 -15.59 -13.77 -2.75
C GLY A 255 -15.77 -12.44 -2.02
N PHE A 256 -14.90 -11.45 -2.24
CA PHE A 256 -15.05 -10.10 -1.68
C PHE A 256 -16.37 -9.46 -2.14
N TYR A 257 -16.70 -9.60 -3.42
CA TYR A 257 -17.96 -9.13 -3.99
C TYR A 257 -19.14 -10.11 -3.79
N GLY A 258 -18.88 -11.39 -3.53
CA GLY A 258 -19.86 -12.48 -3.47
C GLY A 258 -20.21 -12.97 -2.07
N GLU A 259 -19.37 -12.70 -1.07
CA GLU A 259 -19.72 -12.80 0.36
C GLU A 259 -20.82 -11.80 0.73
N HIS A 260 -21.11 -10.83 -0.15
CA HIS A 260 -22.34 -10.02 -0.13
C HIS A 260 -23.63 -10.80 -0.45
N LEU A 261 -23.58 -11.98 -1.07
CA LEU A 261 -24.79 -12.75 -1.39
C LEU A 261 -25.26 -13.69 -0.27
N ILE A 262 -24.44 -13.94 0.75
CA ILE A 262 -24.83 -14.88 1.82
C ILE A 262 -25.49 -14.13 3.00
N PHE A 263 -25.25 -12.83 3.21
CA PHE A 263 -25.71 -12.19 4.47
C PHE A 263 -26.33 -10.78 4.45
N THR A 264 -26.55 -10.05 3.33
CA THR A 264 -27.34 -8.79 3.45
C THR A 264 -28.14 -8.32 2.21
N PRO A 265 -29.46 -8.03 2.33
CA PRO A 265 -30.27 -7.39 1.29
C PRO A 265 -29.94 -5.90 1.23
N GLY A 266 -29.59 -5.38 0.06
CA GLY A 266 -29.18 -3.97 -0.10
C GLY A 266 -28.39 -3.64 -1.37
N VAL A 267 -28.06 -4.63 -2.20
CA VAL A 267 -27.53 -4.36 -3.55
C VAL A 267 -28.71 -4.01 -4.45
N LYS A 268 -28.76 -2.74 -4.90
CA LYS A 268 -29.74 -2.28 -5.89
C LYS A 268 -29.58 -3.07 -7.19
N ASN A 269 -30.66 -3.72 -7.60
CA ASN A 269 -30.98 -4.21 -8.94
C ASN A 269 -30.02 -5.25 -9.55
N ALA A 270 -30.30 -6.52 -9.26
CA ALA A 270 -30.09 -7.60 -10.23
C ALA A 270 -31.46 -8.07 -10.72
N THR A 271 -31.90 -7.50 -11.84
CA THR A 271 -32.84 -8.12 -12.78
C THR A 271 -32.06 -8.55 -14.00
#